data_AF-A0A259CJT3-F1
#
_entry.id   AF-A0A259CJT3-F1
#
_cell.length_a   1.000
_cell.length_b   1.000
_cell.length_c   1.000
_cell.angle_alpha   90.00
_cell.angle_beta   90.00
_cell.angle_gamma   90.00
#
_symmetry.space_group_name_H-M   'P 1'
#
loop_
_entity.id
_entity.type
_entity.pdbx_description
1 polymer ?
#
loop_
_entity_poly.entity_id
_entity_poly.type
_entity_poly.pdbx_seq_one_letter_code
_entity_poly.pdbx_strand_id
1 'polypeptide(L)'
;MEINDIFNLLHNAVEAQHNGKKISQKTMSEKLNISMRTYQDWRLGNAKPQAAKAVLEMLSMLEDDEIIRVVRKINKLGDVS
;
A
#
# COMPACT_ATOMS: atom_id res chain seq x y z
N MET A 1 5.96 0.78 -14.91
CA MET A 1 6.27 0.77 -13.47
C MET A 1 6.26 -0.66 -12.98
N GLU A 2 7.29 -1.06 -12.27
CA GLU A 2 7.34 -2.31 -11.53
C GLU A 2 6.58 -2.18 -10.20
N ILE A 3 6.29 -3.30 -9.55
CA ILE A 3 5.51 -3.30 -8.29
C ILE A 3 6.24 -2.58 -7.15
N ASN A 4 7.57 -2.64 -7.10
CA ASN A 4 8.36 -1.88 -6.14
C ASN A 4 8.25 -0.36 -6.39
N ASP A 5 8.13 0.09 -7.65
CA ASP A 5 7.93 1.52 -7.95
C ASP A 5 6.59 1.99 -7.39
N ILE A 6 5.54 1.18 -7.58
CA ILE A 6 4.22 1.45 -7.03
C ILE A 6 4.26 1.48 -5.50
N PHE A 7 4.91 0.49 -4.89
CA PHE A 7 5.05 0.42 -3.44
C PHE A 7 5.78 1.65 -2.88
N ASN A 8 6.82 2.12 -3.59
CA ASN A 8 7.57 3.31 -3.23
C ASN A 8 6.72 4.59 -3.36
N LEU A 9 5.92 4.70 -4.42
CA LEU A 9 4.99 5.81 -4.62
C LEU A 9 3.95 5.86 -3.49
N LEU A 10 3.36 4.72 -3.13
CA LEU A 10 2.38 4.62 -2.06
C LEU A 10 3.00 4.99 -0.69
N HIS A 11 4.20 4.51 -0.37
CA HIS A 11 4.89 4.91 0.85
C HIS A 11 5.06 6.42 0.93
N ASN A 12 5.59 7.04 -0.13
CA ASN A 12 5.84 8.48 -0.16
C ASN A 12 4.53 9.29 -0.05
N ALA A 13 3.44 8.81 -0.65
CA ALA A 13 2.12 9.45 -0.54
C ALA A 13 1.59 9.42 0.91
N VAL A 14 1.79 8.29 1.62
CA VAL A 14 1.43 8.19 3.05
C VAL A 14 2.30 9.11 3.91
N GLU A 15 3.60 9.24 3.62
CA GLU A 15 4.47 10.22 4.29
C GLU A 15 4.03 11.67 4.05
N ALA A 16 3.66 12.01 2.81
CA ALA A 16 3.19 13.34 2.45
C ALA A 16 1.93 13.74 3.24
N GLN A 17 1.01 12.80 3.47
CA GLN A 17 -0.18 13.02 4.31
C GLN A 17 0.15 13.21 5.80
N HIS A 18 1.35 12.80 6.25
CA HIS A 18 1.78 12.96 7.64
C HIS A 18 2.49 14.30 7.89
N ASN A 19 2.02 15.39 7.29
CA ASN A 19 2.64 16.72 7.35
C ASN A 19 4.12 16.70 6.88
N GLY A 20 4.45 15.82 5.93
CA GLY A 20 5.82 15.64 5.46
C GLY A 20 6.79 15.03 6.47
N LYS A 21 6.29 14.52 7.62
CA LYS A 21 7.14 13.78 8.56
C LYS A 21 7.44 12.40 7.99
N LYS A 22 8.73 12.02 8.00
CA LYS A 22 9.16 10.68 7.60
C LYS A 22 8.47 9.62 8.46
N ILE A 23 7.99 8.57 7.84
CA ILE A 23 7.43 7.40 8.53
C ILE A 23 8.46 6.28 8.42
N SER A 24 8.87 5.73 9.57
CA SER A 24 9.83 4.63 9.54
C SER A 24 9.25 3.40 8.83
N GLN A 25 10.10 2.65 8.13
CA GLN A 25 9.70 1.37 7.53
C GLN A 25 9.17 0.39 8.57
N LYS A 26 9.70 0.43 9.81
CA LYS A 26 9.21 -0.35 10.95
C LYS A 26 7.75 0.00 11.28
N THR A 27 7.44 1.29 11.39
CA THR A 27 6.07 1.76 11.64
C THR A 27 5.12 1.33 10.52
N MET A 28 5.55 1.40 9.26
CA MET A 28 4.72 0.93 8.15
C MET A 28 4.55 -0.59 8.13
N SER A 29 5.58 -1.36 8.46
CA SER A 29 5.47 -2.81 8.54
C SER A 29 4.51 -3.24 9.66
N GLU A 30 4.55 -2.55 10.81
CA GLU A 30 3.61 -2.76 11.91
C GLU A 30 2.16 -2.45 11.48
N LYS A 31 1.93 -1.31 10.80
CA LYS A 31 0.60 -0.93 10.28
C LYS A 31 0.03 -1.94 9.27
N LEU A 32 0.90 -2.58 8.49
CA LEU A 32 0.50 -3.57 7.49
C LEU A 32 0.50 -5.01 8.04
N ASN A 33 0.80 -5.20 9.33
CA ASN A 33 0.92 -6.51 9.98
C ASN A 33 1.87 -7.46 9.23
N ILE A 34 3.04 -6.96 8.81
CA ILE A 34 4.10 -7.74 8.17
C ILE A 34 5.44 -7.53 8.86
N SER A 35 6.39 -8.43 8.61
CA SER A 35 7.75 -8.25 9.11
C SER A 35 8.43 -7.03 8.47
N MET A 36 9.34 -6.39 9.21
CA MET A 36 10.18 -5.30 8.69
C MET A 36 11.00 -5.75 7.48
N ARG A 37 11.45 -7.01 7.45
CA ARG A 37 12.17 -7.61 6.31
C ARG A 37 11.29 -7.66 5.07
N THR A 38 10.05 -8.14 5.19
CA THR A 38 9.09 -8.17 4.09
C THR A 38 8.87 -6.78 3.50
N TYR A 39 8.71 -5.77 4.37
CA TYR A 39 8.55 -4.38 3.93
C TYR A 39 9.78 -3.86 3.17
N GLN A 40 10.99 -4.16 3.67
CA GLN A 40 12.25 -3.80 3.02
C GLN A 40 12.42 -4.48 1.65
N ASP A 41 12.14 -5.77 1.57
CA ASP A 41 12.24 -6.53 0.32
C ASP A 41 11.28 -5.99 -0.74
N TRP A 42 10.09 -5.53 -0.35
CA TRP A 42 9.15 -4.88 -1.27
C TRP A 42 9.62 -3.50 -1.73
N ARG A 43 10.21 -2.68 -0.85
CA ARG A 43 10.81 -1.39 -1.20
C ARG A 43 11.97 -1.54 -2.20
N LEU A 44 12.81 -2.55 -1.99
CA LEU A 44 14.00 -2.83 -2.80
C LEU A 44 13.69 -3.64 -4.06
N GLY A 45 12.52 -4.28 -4.14
CA GLY A 45 12.14 -5.14 -5.27
C GLY A 45 12.70 -6.57 -5.21
N ASN A 46 13.29 -6.98 -4.08
CA ASN A 46 13.77 -8.35 -3.86
C ASN A 46 12.61 -9.36 -3.81
N ALA A 47 11.44 -8.91 -3.35
CA ALA A 47 10.18 -9.64 -3.37
C ALA A 47 9.05 -8.68 -3.77
N LYS A 48 7.93 -9.22 -4.22
CA LYS A 48 6.76 -8.43 -4.62
C LYS A 48 5.53 -8.89 -3.83
N PRO A 49 4.66 -7.98 -3.36
CA PRO A 49 3.36 -8.36 -2.84
C PRO A 49 2.57 -9.07 -3.95
N GLN A 50 2.14 -10.29 -3.67
CA GLN A 50 1.37 -11.09 -4.62
C GLN A 50 0.03 -10.40 -4.92
N ALA A 51 -0.45 -10.53 -6.16
CA ALA A 51 -1.71 -9.96 -6.65
C ALA A 51 -1.84 -8.41 -6.59
N ALA A 52 -0.89 -7.67 -6.01
CA ALA A 52 -0.99 -6.21 -5.89
C ALA A 52 -1.19 -5.51 -7.24
N LYS A 53 -0.52 -6.00 -8.30
CA LYS A 53 -0.69 -5.48 -9.66
C LYS A 53 -2.14 -5.62 -10.14
N ALA A 54 -2.68 -6.83 -10.04
CA ALA A 54 -4.03 -7.13 -10.50
C ALA A 54 -5.08 -6.33 -9.70
N VAL A 55 -4.91 -6.19 -8.38
CA VAL A 55 -5.83 -5.39 -7.55
C VAL A 55 -5.80 -3.91 -7.97
N LEU A 56 -4.64 -3.34 -8.21
CA LEU A 56 -4.51 -1.95 -8.66
C LEU A 56 -5.07 -1.74 -10.08
N GLU A 57 -4.84 -2.69 -10.98
CA GLU A 57 -5.43 -2.67 -12.32
C GLU A 57 -6.96 -2.72 -12.24
N MET A 58 -7.53 -3.60 -11.40
CA MET A 58 -8.97 -3.64 -11.17
C MET A 58 -9.52 -2.34 -10.57
N LEU A 59 -8.80 -1.73 -9.61
CA LEU A 59 -9.20 -0.43 -9.06
C LEU A 59 -9.18 0.66 -10.15
N SER A 60 -8.20 0.64 -11.06
CA SER A 60 -8.11 1.63 -12.14
C SER A 60 -9.20 1.52 -13.21
N MET A 61 -9.96 0.43 -13.23
CA MET A 61 -11.10 0.24 -14.14
C MET A 61 -12.40 0.84 -13.60
N LEU A 62 -12.41 1.32 -12.36
CA LEU A 62 -13.57 1.93 -11.71
C LEU A 62 -13.60 3.44 -11.95
N GLU A 63 -14.79 4.02 -11.90
CA GLU A 63 -14.98 5.47 -11.81
C GLU A 63 -14.45 6.01 -10.46
N ASP A 64 -14.07 7.29 -10.44
CA ASP A 64 -13.39 7.93 -9.31
C ASP A 64 -14.10 7.75 -7.95
N ASP A 65 -15.43 7.84 -7.94
CA ASP A 65 -16.25 7.67 -6.73
C ASP A 65 -16.30 6.22 -6.25
N GLU A 66 -16.36 5.28 -7.19
CA GLU A 66 -16.33 3.84 -6.91
C GLU A 66 -14.97 3.38 -6.38
N ILE A 67 -13.86 3.96 -6.85
CA ILE A 67 -12.52 3.70 -6.28
C ILE A 67 -12.53 4.00 -4.78
N ILE A 68 -12.99 5.19 -4.39
CA ILE A 68 -13.04 5.60 -2.98
C ILE A 68 -13.95 4.68 -2.18
N ARG A 69 -15.15 4.38 -2.70
CA ARG A 69 -16.13 3.51 -2.05
C ARG A 69 -15.55 2.11 -1.78
N VAL A 70 -14.93 1.49 -2.78
CA VAL A 70 -14.35 0.13 -2.67
C VAL A 70 -13.19 0.11 -1.69
N VAL A 71 -12.23 1.05 -1.80
CA VAL A 71 -11.08 1.12 -0.88
C VAL A 71 -11.53 1.28 0.58
N ARG A 72 -12.53 2.14 0.84
CA ARG A 72 -13.07 2.34 2.19
C ARG A 72 -13.81 1.10 2.70
N LYS A 73 -14.51 0.37 1.83
CA LYS A 73 -15.16 -0.90 2.19
C LYS A 73 -14.14 -1.97 2.55
N ILE A 74 -13.04 -2.11 1.79
CA ILE A 74 -11.96 -3.05 2.08
C ILE A 74 -11.33 -2.76 3.45
N ASN A 75 -10.99 -1.50 3.73
CA ASN A 75 -10.39 -1.12 5.02
C ASN A 75 -11.30 -1.46 6.21
N LYS A 76 -12.61 -1.22 6.08
CA LYS A 76 -13.59 -1.58 7.12
C LYS A 76 -13.68 -3.08 7.39
N LEU A 77 -13.41 -3.94 6.40
CA LEU A 77 -13.40 -5.39 6.59
C LEU A 77 -12.15 -5.85 7.34
N GLY A 78 -11.01 -5.18 7.12
CA GLY A 78 -9.75 -5.45 7.83
C GLY A 78 -9.80 -5.11 9.32
N ASP A 79 -10.59 -4.10 9.73
CA ASP A 79 -10.78 -3.72 11.14
C ASP A 79 -11.61 -4.72 11.96
N VAL A 80 -12.26 -5.70 11.31
CA VAL A 80 -13.13 -6.71 11.95
C VAL A 80 -12.44 -8.07 12.06
N SER A 81 -11.17 -8.18 11.62
CA SER A 81 -10.41 -9.44 11.53
C SER A 81 -9.33 -9.56 12.59
#